data_AF-P39602-F1
#
_entry.id   AF-P39602-F1
#
_cell.length_a   1.000
_cell.length_b   1.000
_cell.length_c   1.000
_cell.angle_alpha   90.00
_cell.angle_beta   90.00
_cell.angle_gamma   90.00
#
_symmetry.space_group_name_H-M   'P 1'
#
loop_
_entity.id
_entity.type
_entity.pdbx_description
1 polymer ?
#
loop_
_entity_poly.entity_id
_entity_poly.type
_entity_poly.pdbx_seq_one_letter_code
_entity_poly.pdbx_strand_id
1 'polypeptide(L)'
;MYIIMGVFTTIVNIASFYILVEIMNVDYKAATVAAWILSVLFAYITNKLYVFQQKTHDLQSLLKELTAFFSVRVLSLGIDLGMMIILVGQFNTNETLAKILDNAVIVVVNYVASKWLVFKKTKEEGV
;
A
#
# COMPACT_ATOMS: atom_id res chain seq x y z
N MET A 1 6.72 -14.63 -1.98
CA MET A 1 6.72 -13.99 -0.64
C MET A 1 6.13 -12.58 -0.65
N TYR A 2 6.37 -11.75 -1.67
CA TYR A 2 5.92 -10.34 -1.70
C TYR A 2 4.41 -10.10 -1.69
N ILE A 3 3.59 -10.97 -2.33
CA ILE A 3 2.13 -10.85 -2.27
C ILE A 3 1.66 -10.95 -0.82
N ILE A 4 2.27 -11.83 -0.02
CA ILE A 4 1.97 -11.99 1.40
C ILE A 4 2.32 -10.70 2.15
N MET A 5 3.51 -10.13 1.91
CA MET A 5 3.90 -8.84 2.50
C MET A 5 2.96 -7.70 2.09
N GLY A 6 2.54 -7.65 0.82
CA GLY A 6 1.54 -6.69 0.32
C GLY A 6 0.19 -6.85 1.01
N VAL A 7 -0.26 -8.08 1.23
CA VAL A 7 -1.49 -8.38 1.98
C VAL A 7 -1.35 -7.93 3.44
N PHE A 8 -0.25 -8.26 4.12
CA PHE A 8 -0.01 -7.82 5.50
C PHE A 8 0.02 -6.30 5.63
N THR A 9 0.74 -5.60 4.75
CA THR A 9 0.78 -4.13 4.76
C THR A 9 -0.59 -3.52 4.48
N THR A 10 -1.44 -4.17 3.69
CA THR A 10 -2.82 -3.72 3.45
C THR A 10 -3.70 -3.93 4.68
N ILE A 11 -3.56 -5.06 5.36
CA ILE A 11 -4.24 -5.31 6.64
C ILE A 11 -3.82 -4.27 7.69
N VAL A 12 -2.51 -4.01 7.82
CA VAL A 12 -1.99 -2.98 8.74
C VAL A 12 -2.53 -1.60 8.39
N ASN A 13 -2.64 -1.26 7.10
CA ASN A 13 -3.21 0.00 6.65
C ASN A 13 -4.66 0.16 7.07
N ILE A 14 -5.49 -0.87 6.82
CA ILE A 14 -6.91 -0.87 7.18
C ILE A 14 -7.08 -0.81 8.70
N ALA A 15 -6.34 -1.63 9.45
CA ALA A 15 -6.40 -1.67 10.90
C ALA A 15 -5.96 -0.33 11.52
N SER A 16 -4.85 0.25 11.05
CA SER A 16 -4.36 1.54 11.52
C SER A 16 -5.35 2.66 11.22
N PHE A 17 -5.94 2.67 10.03
CA PHE A 17 -6.95 3.65 9.67
C PHE A 17 -8.19 3.53 10.56
N TYR A 18 -8.70 2.31 10.76
CA TYR A 18 -9.86 2.06 11.60
C TYR A 18 -9.63 2.53 13.04
N ILE A 19 -8.46 2.24 13.62
CA ILE A 19 -8.10 2.70 14.96
C ILE A 19 -8.01 4.24 15.00
N LEU A 20 -7.41 4.88 14.00
CA LEU A 20 -7.23 6.34 13.99
C LEU A 20 -8.56 7.09 13.84
N VAL A 21 -9.47 6.62 12.99
CA VAL A 21 -10.78 7.26 12.78
C VAL A 21 -11.75 6.91 13.91
N GLU A 22 -11.98 5.62 14.18
CA GLU A 22 -13.06 5.21 15.08
C GLU A 22 -12.67 5.36 16.55
N ILE A 23 -11.43 5.05 16.93
CA ILE A 23 -10.99 5.11 18.33
C ILE A 23 -10.44 6.49 18.67
N MET A 24 -9.58 7.05 17.81
CA MET A 24 -8.94 8.34 18.08
C MET A 24 -9.70 9.56 17.53
N ASN A 25 -10.75 9.35 16.73
CA ASN A 25 -11.55 10.44 16.12
C ASN A 25 -10.68 11.45 15.33
N VAL A 26 -9.62 10.94 14.69
CA VAL A 26 -8.74 11.73 13.83
C VAL A 26 -9.42 11.92 12.47
N ASP A 27 -9.32 13.13 11.91
CA ASP A 27 -9.78 13.45 10.56
C ASP A 27 -9.31 12.38 9.56
N TYR A 28 -10.23 11.85 8.76
CA TYR A 28 -9.97 10.81 7.75
C TYR A 28 -8.76 11.10 6.86
N LYS A 29 -8.44 12.36 6.58
CA LYS A 29 -7.25 12.75 5.80
C LYS A 29 -5.97 12.43 6.55
N ALA A 30 -5.89 12.89 7.80
CA ALA A 30 -4.73 12.65 8.66
C ALA A 30 -4.63 11.16 9.03
N ALA A 31 -5.76 10.50 9.29
CA ALA A 31 -5.82 9.07 9.54
C ALA A 31 -5.32 8.26 8.34
N THR A 32 -5.67 8.64 7.11
CA THR A 32 -5.18 8.00 5.88
C THR A 32 -3.66 8.12 5.75
N VAL A 33 -3.11 9.32 5.94
CA VAL A 33 -1.65 9.54 5.87
C VAL A 33 -0.94 8.76 6.97
N ALA A 34 -1.42 8.82 8.21
CA ALA A 34 -0.80 8.13 9.34
C ALA A 34 -0.88 6.60 9.20
N ALA A 35 -2.02 6.05 8.76
CA ALA A 35 -2.16 4.63 8.46
C ALA A 35 -1.19 4.18 7.37
N TRP A 36 -1.01 5.00 6.33
CA TRP A 36 -0.03 4.74 5.29
C TRP A 36 1.40 4.75 5.81
N ILE A 37 1.78 5.76 6.63
CA ILE A 37 3.12 5.83 7.25
C ILE A 37 3.38 4.58 8.09
N LEU A 38 2.43 4.18 8.95
CA LEU A 38 2.53 2.97 9.75
C LEU A 38 2.70 1.71 8.89
N SER A 39 1.97 1.61 7.79
CA SER A 39 2.06 0.49 6.85
C SER A 39 3.41 0.41 6.15
N VAL A 40 3.94 1.56 5.72
CA VAL A 40 5.26 1.71 5.10
C VAL A 40 6.36 1.34 6.10
N LEU A 41 6.26 1.80 7.34
CA LEU A 41 7.19 1.45 8.41
C LEU A 41 7.16 -0.04 8.74
N PHE A 42 5.97 -0.62 8.84
CA PHE A 42 5.79 -2.05 9.05
C PHE A 42 6.40 -2.88 7.91
N ALA A 43 6.16 -2.48 6.66
CA ALA A 43 6.77 -3.09 5.49
C ALA A 43 8.29 -3.04 5.60
N TYR A 44 8.85 -1.86 5.89
CA TYR A 44 10.29 -1.66 6.02
C TYR A 44 10.92 -2.52 7.12
N ILE A 45 10.30 -2.58 8.31
CA ILE A 45 10.78 -3.41 9.43
C ILE A 45 10.76 -4.88 9.06
N THR A 46 9.66 -5.37 8.48
CA THR A 46 9.54 -6.78 8.12
C THR A 46 10.53 -7.16 7.01
N ASN A 47 10.72 -6.29 6.03
CA ASN A 47 11.72 -6.47 4.98
C ASN A 47 13.13 -6.52 5.56
N LYS A 48 13.47 -5.59 6.46
CA LYS A 48 14.77 -5.56 7.13
C LYS A 48 15.00 -6.84 7.95
N LEU A 49 13.99 -7.32 8.68
CA LEU A 49 14.10 -8.58 9.42
C LEU A 49 14.34 -9.78 8.49
N TYR A 50 13.64 -9.81 7.36
CA TYR A 50 13.73 -10.89 6.38
C TYR A 50 15.05 -10.89 5.60
N VAL A 51 15.53 -9.70 5.24
CA VAL A 51 16.76 -9.54 4.45
C VAL A 51 18.00 -10.01 5.21
N PHE A 52 18.02 -9.86 6.54
CA PHE A 52 19.09 -10.41 7.37
C PHE A 52 19.08 -11.95 7.44
N GLN A 53 17.94 -12.59 7.13
CA GLN A 53 17.83 -14.04 7.11
C GLN A 53 18.16 -14.66 5.74
N GLN A 54 17.92 -13.94 4.64
CA GLN A 54 18.22 -14.44 3.30
C GLN A 54 19.70 -14.20 2.92
N LYS A 55 20.47 -15.29 2.76
CA LYS A 55 21.89 -15.24 2.37
C LYS A 55 22.09 -14.73 0.93
N THR A 56 22.67 -13.52 0.84
CA THR A 56 23.54 -12.95 -0.20
C THR A 56 23.08 -12.85 -1.67
N HIS A 57 22.34 -13.79 -2.26
CA HIS A 57 21.98 -13.72 -3.68
C HIS A 57 20.66 -12.98 -3.98
N ASP A 58 19.69 -13.03 -3.07
CA ASP A 58 18.38 -12.41 -3.30
C ASP A 58 18.30 -10.93 -2.91
N LEU A 59 19.31 -10.40 -2.20
CA LEU A 59 19.34 -9.04 -1.65
C LEU A 59 19.02 -7.94 -2.69
N GLN A 60 19.67 -7.97 -3.86
CA GLN A 60 19.44 -6.96 -4.89
C GLN A 60 18.06 -7.10 -5.55
N SER A 61 17.58 -8.33 -5.77
CA SER A 61 16.24 -8.56 -6.32
C SER A 61 15.17 -8.11 -5.33
N LEU A 62 15.34 -8.47 -4.05
CA LEU A 62 14.48 -8.02 -2.95
C LEU A 62 14.42 -6.48 -2.93
N LEU A 63 15.57 -5.79 -2.90
CA LEU A 63 15.57 -4.33 -2.86
C LEU A 63 14.91 -3.69 -4.08
N LYS A 64 15.15 -4.22 -5.29
CA LYS A 64 14.52 -3.72 -6.53
C LYS A 64 13.00 -3.91 -6.52
N GLU A 65 12.53 -5.05 -6.02
CA GLU A 65 11.09 -5.32 -5.90
C GLU A 65 10.44 -4.47 -4.80
N LEU A 66 11.17 -4.20 -3.72
CA LEU A 66 10.72 -3.31 -2.65
C LEU A 66 10.61 -1.86 -3.09
N THR A 67 11.58 -1.33 -3.84
CA THR A 67 11.48 0.05 -4.36
C THR A 67 10.32 0.18 -5.34
N ALA A 68 10.06 -0.83 -6.15
CA ALA A 68 8.87 -0.91 -6.99
C ALA A 68 7.59 -0.93 -6.14
N PHE A 69 7.54 -1.74 -5.08
CA PHE A 69 6.42 -1.81 -4.14
C PHE A 69 6.15 -0.47 -3.44
N PHE A 70 7.18 0.18 -2.91
CA PHE A 70 7.06 1.50 -2.27
C PHE A 70 6.57 2.56 -3.28
N SER A 71 7.07 2.54 -4.52
CA SER A 71 6.61 3.45 -5.58
C SER A 71 5.11 3.33 -5.83
N VAL A 72 4.59 2.11 -5.96
CA VAL A 72 3.15 1.87 -6.09
C VAL A 72 2.40 2.38 -4.87
N ARG A 73 2.93 2.18 -3.67
CA ARG A 73 2.24 2.60 -2.44
C ARG A 73 2.19 4.11 -2.27
N VAL A 74 3.20 4.85 -2.71
CA VAL A 74 3.18 6.32 -2.74
C VAL A 74 2.13 6.82 -3.74
N LEU A 75 2.06 6.22 -4.94
CA LEU A 75 1.03 6.56 -5.93
C LEU A 75 -0.37 6.28 -5.39
N SER A 76 -0.55 5.12 -4.76
CA SER A 76 -1.82 4.72 -4.15
C SER A 76 -2.21 5.62 -2.98
N LEU A 77 -1.28 6.20 -2.23
CA LEU A 77 -1.61 7.22 -1.21
C LEU A 77 -2.23 8.47 -1.84
N GLY A 78 -1.68 8.94 -2.96
CA GLY A 78 -2.24 10.09 -3.68
C GLY A 78 -3.65 9.82 -4.18
N ILE A 79 -3.88 8.61 -4.70
CA ILE A 79 -5.20 8.17 -5.16
C ILE A 79 -6.16 8.04 -3.98
N ASP A 80 -5.75 7.41 -2.87
CA ASP A 80 -6.53 7.20 -1.65
C ASP A 80 -7.00 8.55 -1.08
N LEU A 81 -6.08 9.50 -0.89
CA LEU A 81 -6.45 10.84 -0.43
C LEU A 81 -7.40 11.56 -1.39
N GLY A 82 -7.15 11.48 -2.71
CA GLY A 82 -8.03 12.08 -3.70
C GLY A 82 -9.44 11.48 -3.68
N MET A 83 -9.53 10.15 -3.62
CA MET A 83 -10.79 9.41 -3.53
C MET A 83 -11.53 9.69 -2.24
N MET A 84 -10.85 9.68 -1.09
CA MET A 84 -11.44 10.02 0.20
C MET A 84 -11.97 11.45 0.22
N ILE A 85 -11.24 12.42 -0.34
CA ILE A 85 -11.71 13.81 -0.46
C ILE A 85 -12.96 13.91 -1.35
N ILE A 86 -13.02 13.16 -2.44
CA ILE A 86 -14.19 13.14 -3.35
C ILE A 86 -15.38 12.44 -2.69
N LEU A 87 -15.19 11.25 -2.12
CA LEU A 87 -16.25 10.42 -1.52
C LEU A 87 -16.83 11.03 -0.23
N VAL A 88 -15.97 11.51 0.67
CA VAL A 88 -16.41 12.15 1.92
C VAL A 88 -16.82 13.59 1.67
N GLY A 89 -16.05 14.34 0.87
CA GLY A 89 -16.31 15.76 0.63
C GLY A 89 -17.50 16.03 -0.28
N GLN A 90 -17.61 15.35 -1.43
CA GLN A 90 -18.69 15.60 -2.40
C GLN A 90 -19.92 14.72 -2.16
N PHE A 91 -19.73 13.43 -1.86
CA PHE A 91 -20.85 12.52 -1.63
C PHE A 91 -21.36 12.52 -0.18
N ASN A 92 -20.68 13.23 0.74
CA ASN A 92 -20.99 13.23 2.18
C ASN A 92 -21.14 11.81 2.75
N THR A 93 -20.38 10.86 2.19
CA THR A 93 -20.44 9.46 2.60
C THR A 93 -19.76 9.33 3.97
N ASN A 94 -20.26 8.44 4.82
CA ASN A 94 -19.60 8.09 6.07
C ASN A 94 -18.12 7.70 5.80
N GLU A 95 -17.20 8.23 6.59
CA GLU A 95 -15.75 8.05 6.42
C GLU A 95 -15.34 6.57 6.32
N THR A 96 -15.98 5.72 7.12
CA THR A 96 -15.71 4.28 7.16
C THR A 96 -16.22 3.59 5.89
N LEU A 97 -17.40 3.97 5.39
CA LEU A 97 -17.91 3.45 4.12
C LEU A 97 -17.09 3.93 2.92
N ALA A 98 -16.71 5.21 2.91
CA ALA A 98 -15.83 5.77 1.89
C ALA A 98 -14.50 5.03 1.85
N LYS A 99 -13.92 4.70 3.02
CA LYS A 99 -12.66 3.96 3.09
C LYS A 99 -12.75 2.53 2.59
N ILE A 100 -13.88 1.86 2.81
CA ILE A 100 -14.10 0.49 2.29
C ILE A 100 -14.13 0.52 0.74
N LEU A 101 -14.87 1.47 0.17
CA LEU A 101 -14.94 1.66 -1.28
C LEU A 101 -13.59 2.06 -1.87
N ASP A 102 -12.90 2.99 -1.22
CA ASP A 102 -11.56 3.41 -1.61
C ASP A 102 -10.58 2.23 -1.56
N ASN A 103 -10.55 1.44 -0.48
CA ASN A 103 -9.66 0.28 -0.39
C ASN A 103 -9.91 -0.73 -1.52
N ALA A 104 -11.16 -0.95 -1.93
CA ALA A 104 -11.45 -1.81 -3.08
C ALA A 104 -10.78 -1.27 -4.35
N VAL A 105 -10.85 0.04 -4.59
CA VAL A 105 -10.17 0.69 -5.71
C VAL A 105 -8.66 0.62 -5.57
N ILE A 106 -8.11 0.88 -4.38
CA ILE A 106 -6.67 0.80 -4.10
C ILE A 106 -6.11 -0.61 -4.30
N VAL A 107 -6.85 -1.65 -3.92
CA VAL A 107 -6.46 -3.04 -4.19
C VAL A 107 -6.39 -3.30 -5.69
N VAL A 108 -7.37 -2.82 -6.47
CA VAL A 108 -7.37 -2.93 -7.94
C VAL A 108 -6.22 -2.15 -8.55
N VAL A 109 -5.98 -0.91 -8.12
CA VAL A 109 -4.86 -0.07 -8.57
C VAL A 109 -3.53 -0.73 -8.26
N ASN A 110 -3.34 -1.22 -7.03
CA ASN A 110 -2.12 -1.93 -6.62
C ASN A 110 -1.92 -3.20 -7.46
N TYR A 111 -2.98 -3.95 -7.76
CA TYR A 111 -2.92 -5.13 -8.61
C TYR A 111 -2.53 -4.79 -10.05
N VAL A 112 -3.16 -3.77 -10.65
CA VAL A 112 -2.83 -3.30 -12.00
C VAL A 112 -1.41 -2.77 -12.06
N ALA A 113 -0.99 -1.96 -11.08
CA ALA A 113 0.37 -1.42 -10.99
C ALA A 113 1.41 -2.53 -10.79
N SER A 114 1.12 -3.52 -9.94
CA SER A 114 1.97 -4.71 -9.76
C SER A 114 2.09 -5.50 -11.05
N LYS A 115 0.98 -5.67 -11.79
CA LYS A 115 0.99 -6.31 -13.11
C LYS A 115 1.86 -5.51 -14.10
N TRP A 116 1.69 -4.20 -14.19
CA TRP A 116 2.51 -3.35 -15.09
C TRP A 116 3.99 -3.36 -14.76
N LEU A 117 4.36 -3.35 -13.47
CA LEU A 117 5.75 -3.37 -13.03
C LEU A 117 6.41 -4.73 -13.28
N VAL A 118 5.68 -5.84 -13.05
CA VAL A 118 6.20 -7.19 -13.28
C VAL A 118 6.28 -7.54 -14.76
N PHE A 119 5.26 -7.18 -15.57
CA PHE A 119 5.22 -7.51 -17.00
C PHE A 119 6.25 -6.77 -17.86
N LYS A 120 6.92 -5.74 -17.33
CA LYS A 120 8.02 -5.09 -18.06
C LYS A 120 9.27 -5.97 -18.21
N LYS A 121 9.38 -7.09 -17.47
CA LYS A 121 10.49 -8.03 -17.63
C LYS A 121 10.33 -9.03 -18.78
N THR A 122 9.15 -9.20 -19.37
CA THR A 122 8.95 -10.24 -20.42
C THR A 122 9.09 -9.72 -21.85
N LYS A 123 9.87 -8.66 -22.08
CA LYS A 123 10.14 -8.15 -23.44
C LYS A 123 11.62 -7.98 -23.80
N GLU A 124 12.54 -8.55 -23.02
CA GLU A 124 13.98 -8.56 -23.38
C GLU A 124 14.56 -9.98 -23.59
N GLU A 125 13.75 -11.04 -23.62
CA GLU A 125 14.20 -12.37 -24.07
C GLU A 125 13.53 -12.78 -25.39
N GLY A 126 13.30 -11.81 -26.28
CA GLY A 126 12.91 -12.05 -27.67
C GLY A 126 14.01 -11.58 -28.62
N VAL A 127 15.18 -12.20 -28.54
CA VAL A 127 16.11 -12.32 -29.68
C VAL A 127 15.85 -13.68 -30.31
#